data_AF-A0AAV7S418-F1
#
_entry.id   AF-A0AAV7S418-F1
#
_cell.length_a   1.000
_cell.length_b   1.000
_cell.length_c   1.000
_cell.angle_alpha   90.00
_cell.angle_beta   90.00
_cell.angle_gamma   90.00
#
_symmetry.space_group_name_H-M   'P 1'
#
loop_
_entity.id
_entity.type
_entity.pdbx_description
1 polymer ?
#
loop_
_entity_poly.entity_id
_entity_poly.type
_entity_poly.pdbx_seq_one_letter_code
_entity_poly.pdbx_strand_id
1 'polypeptide(L)'
;KPHPGTCPKILAACKLPLPSPQCRSDTECLKTDKCCNLCGKKCVPAVRDEPHPGTCPKILAACKLPLPFPQCRSDTECLKTDKCCNLCGKKCVPAVREKSGVCPTVKFTCMMIPLPRTCHHDTDCVGVQKCCQHSCGFGCTAPV
;
A
#
# COMPACT_ATOMS: atom_id res chain seq x y z
N LYS A 1 19.58 22.30 -7.16
CA LYS A 1 18.68 21.79 -6.09
C LYS A 1 18.27 20.37 -6.49
N PRO A 2 18.33 19.35 -5.61
CA PRO A 2 17.95 17.99 -6.00
C PRO A 2 16.49 17.96 -6.43
N HIS A 3 16.16 17.21 -7.48
CA HIS A 3 14.76 16.99 -7.84
C HIS A 3 14.09 16.09 -6.78
N PRO A 4 12.84 16.38 -6.38
CA PRO A 4 12.12 15.59 -5.39
C PRO A 4 11.83 14.18 -5.90
N GLY A 5 11.88 13.19 -4.99
CA GLY A 5 11.65 11.77 -5.29
C GLY A 5 12.91 10.91 -5.15
N THR A 6 12.77 9.61 -5.40
CA THR A 6 13.82 8.58 -5.26
C THR A 6 14.14 7.92 -6.59
N CYS A 7 15.33 7.32 -6.68
CA CYS A 7 15.72 6.55 -7.87
C CYS A 7 14.96 5.21 -7.91
N PRO A 8 14.44 4.79 -9.08
CA PRO A 8 13.89 3.45 -9.25
C PRO A 8 14.94 2.40 -8.86
N LYS A 9 14.57 1.34 -8.15
CA LYS A 9 15.50 0.25 -7.85
C LYS A 9 15.54 -0.74 -9.01
N ILE A 10 16.72 -1.13 -9.45
CA ILE A 10 16.89 -2.26 -10.38
C ILE A 10 17.14 -3.55 -9.59
N LEU A 11 16.32 -4.57 -9.84
CA LEU A 11 16.51 -5.93 -9.30
C LEU A 11 17.37 -6.81 -10.22
N ALA A 12 17.77 -6.30 -11.39
CA ALA A 12 18.51 -7.03 -12.41
C ALA A 12 20.03 -6.79 -12.30
N ALA A 13 20.81 -7.84 -12.55
CA ALA A 13 22.26 -7.74 -12.67
C ALA A 13 22.64 -6.96 -13.94
N CYS A 14 23.56 -6.00 -13.79
CA CYS A 14 24.04 -5.20 -14.89
C CYS A 14 24.93 -6.01 -15.83
N LYS A 15 24.68 -5.91 -17.14
CA LYS A 15 25.60 -6.43 -18.15
C LYS A 15 26.77 -5.47 -18.31
N LEU A 16 27.98 -6.00 -18.24
CA LEU A 16 29.23 -5.28 -18.51
C LEU A 16 29.60 -5.43 -19.99
N PRO A 17 30.23 -4.42 -20.61
CA PRO A 17 30.66 -3.14 -20.03
C PRO A 17 29.48 -2.17 -19.81
N LEU A 18 29.57 -1.38 -18.74
CA LEU A 18 28.55 -0.38 -18.44
C LEU A 18 28.62 0.78 -19.45
N PRO A 19 27.47 1.31 -19.89
CA PRO A 19 27.44 2.48 -20.76
C PRO A 19 28.03 3.72 -20.08
N SER A 20 28.51 4.66 -20.90
CA SER A 20 29.02 5.95 -20.42
C SER A 20 27.93 6.74 -19.68
N PRO A 21 28.31 7.53 -18.65
CA PRO A 21 27.34 8.27 -17.85
C PRO A 21 26.72 9.40 -18.69
N GLN A 22 25.39 9.43 -18.76
CA GLN A 22 24.61 10.49 -19.43
C GLN A 22 24.37 11.72 -18.54
N CYS A 23 24.53 11.57 -17.22
CA CYS A 23 24.37 12.65 -16.24
C CYS A 23 25.35 12.45 -15.08
N ARG A 24 25.75 13.54 -14.42
CA ARG A 24 26.49 13.50 -13.14
C ARG A 24 25.63 13.92 -11.96
N SER A 25 24.64 14.78 -12.20
CA SER A 25 23.75 15.36 -11.19
C SER A 25 22.30 15.51 -11.71
N ASP A 26 21.33 15.63 -10.79
CA ASP A 26 19.91 15.83 -11.12
C ASP A 26 19.67 17.10 -11.98
N THR A 27 20.55 18.11 -11.88
CA THR A 27 20.43 19.37 -12.63
C THR A 27 20.72 19.24 -14.12
N GLU A 28 21.38 18.17 -14.53
CA GLU A 28 21.62 17.87 -15.95
C GLU A 28 20.41 17.16 -16.60
N CYS A 29 19.46 16.69 -15.78
CA CYS A 29 18.27 16.00 -16.25
C CYS A 29 17.13 16.98 -16.49
N LEU A 30 16.41 16.80 -17.60
CA LEU A 30 15.24 17.59 -17.95
C LEU A 30 14.09 17.34 -16.95
N LYS A 31 13.24 18.35 -16.73
CA LYS A 31 12.04 18.25 -15.87
C LYS A 31 12.40 17.90 -14.42
N THR A 32 11.66 16.99 -13.80
CA THR A 32 11.88 16.52 -12.42
C THR A 32 12.61 15.17 -12.39
N ASP A 33 13.36 14.83 -13.43
CA ASP A 33 14.06 13.56 -13.55
C ASP A 33 15.31 13.54 -12.66
N LYS A 34 15.64 12.36 -12.14
CA LYS A 34 16.81 12.15 -11.26
C LYS A 34 17.91 11.42 -12.00
N CYS A 35 19.15 11.79 -11.70
CA CYS A 35 20.31 11.10 -12.22
C CYS A 35 20.57 9.84 -11.40
N CYS A 36 20.11 8.70 -11.91
CA CYS A 36 20.14 7.43 -11.20
C CYS A 36 21.18 6.48 -11.79
N ASN A 37 21.86 5.73 -10.93
CA ASN A 37 22.77 4.68 -11.36
C ASN A 37 22.01 3.36 -11.50
N LEU A 38 21.52 3.09 -12.72
CA LEU A 38 20.73 1.90 -13.06
C LEU A 38 21.43 1.15 -14.17
N CYS A 39 22.57 0.53 -13.83
CA CYS A 39 23.53 0.00 -14.79
C CYS A 39 24.12 1.10 -15.68
N GLY A 40 24.58 2.19 -15.05
CA GLY A 40 25.05 3.40 -15.70
C GLY A 40 24.25 4.61 -15.22
N LYS A 41 24.90 5.78 -15.18
CA LYS A 41 24.22 7.03 -14.80
C LYS A 41 23.34 7.49 -15.95
N LYS A 42 22.02 7.50 -15.75
CA LYS A 42 21.05 8.01 -16.72
C LYS A 42 19.97 8.83 -16.02
N CYS A 43 19.41 9.78 -16.75
CA CYS A 43 18.25 10.52 -16.30
C CYS A 43 17.01 9.61 -16.40
N VAL A 44 16.33 9.45 -15.27
CA VAL A 44 15.07 8.69 -15.21
C VAL A 44 14.04 9.48 -14.41
N PRO A 45 12.75 9.31 -14.72
CA PRO A 45 11.69 9.92 -13.94
C PRO A 45 11.81 9.51 -12.47
N ALA A 46 11.76 10.50 -11.58
CA ALA A 46 11.80 10.28 -10.15
C ALA A 46 10.61 9.43 -9.72
N VAL A 47 10.85 8.39 -8.91
CA VAL A 47 9.78 7.69 -8.22
C VAL A 47 9.32 8.60 -7.08
N ARG A 48 8.05 8.99 -7.10
CA ARG A 48 7.42 9.60 -5.94
C ARG A 48 6.98 8.44 -5.04
N ASP A 49 7.47 8.41 -3.80
CA ASP A 49 6.99 7.51 -2.75
C ASP A 49 5.57 7.93 -2.32
N GLU A 50 4.64 7.98 -3.26
CA GLU A 50 3.21 8.08 -2.96
C GLU A 50 2.76 6.66 -2.60
N PRO A 51 2.36 6.41 -1.34
CA PRO A 51 1.87 5.10 -0.95
C PRO A 51 0.66 4.73 -1.80
N HIS A 52 0.62 3.49 -2.30
CA HIS A 52 -0.53 3.04 -3.08
C HIS A 52 -1.80 3.17 -2.23
N PRO A 53 -2.91 3.67 -2.82
CA PRO A 53 -4.14 3.91 -2.08
C PRO A 53 -4.74 2.60 -1.56
N GLY A 54 -5.29 2.64 -0.34
CA GLY A 54 -5.83 1.49 0.38
C GLY A 54 -4.96 1.04 1.55
N THR A 55 -5.38 -0.02 2.22
CA THR A 55 -4.73 -0.55 3.42
C THR A 55 -4.34 -2.02 3.26
N CYS A 56 -3.43 -2.49 4.11
CA CYS A 56 -3.08 -3.90 4.13
C CYS A 56 -4.23 -4.75 4.70
N PRO A 57 -4.51 -5.94 4.12
CA PRO A 57 -5.42 -6.88 4.74
C PRO A 57 -4.94 -7.20 6.15
N LYS A 58 -5.86 -7.45 7.08
CA LYS A 58 -5.49 -7.96 8.40
C LYS A 58 -5.45 -9.48 8.39
N ILE A 59 -4.44 -10.05 9.02
CA ILE A 59 -4.38 -11.48 9.34
C ILE A 59 -4.83 -11.68 10.77
N LEU A 60 -5.87 -12.50 10.97
CA LEU A 60 -6.32 -12.97 12.29
C LEU A 60 -5.63 -14.30 12.67
N ALA A 61 -4.90 -14.92 11.74
CA ALA A 61 -4.23 -16.20 11.95
C ALA A 61 -2.82 -16.01 12.51
N ALA A 62 -2.43 -16.90 13.43
CA ALA A 62 -1.06 -16.98 13.92
C ALA A 62 -0.11 -17.41 12.79
N CYS A 63 1.00 -16.70 12.65
CA CYS A 63 2.00 -17.01 11.64
C CYS A 63 2.77 -18.28 12.00
N LYS A 64 2.92 -19.19 11.03
CA LYS A 64 3.84 -20.33 11.16
C LYS A 64 5.27 -19.86 10.89
N LEU A 65 6.16 -20.18 11.82
CA LEU A 65 7.59 -19.94 11.71
C LEU A 65 8.28 -21.17 11.09
N PRO A 66 9.40 -20.99 10.34
CA PRO A 66 10.06 -19.72 10.03
C PRO A 66 9.28 -18.89 8.99
N LEU A 67 9.37 -17.57 9.10
CA LEU A 67 8.76 -16.67 8.12
C LEU A 67 9.49 -16.77 6.77
N PRO A 68 8.77 -16.67 5.64
CA PRO A 68 9.37 -16.62 4.32
C PRO A 68 10.22 -15.35 4.14
N PHE A 69 11.17 -15.42 3.19
CA PHE A 69 11.95 -14.24 2.80
C PHE A 69 11.05 -13.10 2.30
N PRO A 70 11.36 -11.85 2.63
CA PRO A 70 10.57 -10.70 2.22
C PRO A 70 10.63 -10.51 0.71
N GLN A 71 9.46 -10.49 0.06
CA GLN A 71 9.31 -10.27 -1.39
C GLN A 71 9.31 -8.78 -1.76
N CYS A 72 9.04 -7.90 -0.79
CA CYS A 72 9.00 -6.45 -0.97
C CYS A 72 9.47 -5.74 0.30
N ARG A 73 9.93 -4.49 0.17
CA ARG A 73 10.20 -3.59 1.31
C ARG A 73 9.23 -2.40 1.36
N SER A 74 8.75 -1.94 0.21
CA SER A 74 7.83 -0.81 0.04
C SER A 74 6.78 -1.11 -1.04
N ASP A 75 5.68 -0.35 -1.02
CA ASP A 75 4.60 -0.45 -2.01
C ASP A 75 5.11 -0.24 -3.46
N THR A 76 6.17 0.55 -3.62
CA THR A 76 6.83 0.83 -4.91
C THR A 76 7.54 -0.38 -5.51
N GLU A 77 7.83 -1.41 -4.72
CA GLU A 77 8.39 -2.68 -5.20
C GLU A 77 7.29 -3.64 -5.68
N CYS A 78 6.02 -3.31 -5.44
CA CYS A 78 4.87 -4.09 -5.87
C CYS A 78 4.31 -3.57 -7.21
N LEU A 79 3.86 -4.51 -8.05
CA LEU A 79 3.22 -4.19 -9.33
C LEU A 79 1.85 -3.54 -9.09
N LYS A 80 1.43 -2.63 -9.99
CA LYS A 80 0.10 -1.99 -9.94
C LYS A 80 -0.12 -1.20 -8.63
N THR A 81 -1.33 -1.21 -8.09
CA THR A 81 -1.69 -0.54 -6.83
C THR A 81 -1.61 -1.49 -5.63
N ASP A 82 -0.74 -2.51 -5.70
CA ASP A 82 -0.56 -3.47 -4.61
C ASP A 82 0.29 -2.86 -3.50
N LYS A 83 0.03 -3.28 -2.26
CA LYS A 83 0.74 -2.82 -1.07
C LYS A 83 1.68 -3.90 -0.55
N CYS A 84 2.83 -3.46 -0.05
CA CYS A 84 3.78 -4.33 0.62
C CYS A 84 3.35 -4.55 2.07
N CYS A 85 2.64 -5.66 2.30
CA CYS A 85 2.03 -5.96 3.59
C CYS A 85 2.79 -7.05 4.34
N ASN A 86 2.85 -6.91 5.66
CA ASN A 86 3.37 -7.97 6.52
C ASN A 86 2.24 -8.94 6.88
N LEU A 87 2.16 -10.03 6.14
CA LEU A 87 1.13 -11.06 6.26
C LEU A 87 1.80 -12.40 6.50
N CYS A 88 2.46 -12.52 7.67
CA CYS A 88 3.42 -13.59 7.96
C CYS A 88 4.61 -13.56 7.00
N GLY A 89 5.23 -12.39 6.86
CA GLY A 89 6.26 -12.11 5.88
C GLY A 89 5.84 -10.94 4.98
N LYS A 90 6.81 -10.14 4.53
CA LYS A 90 6.54 -9.02 3.62
C LYS A 90 6.24 -9.57 2.22
N LYS A 91 5.02 -9.34 1.73
CA LYS A 91 4.61 -9.72 0.37
C LYS A 91 3.73 -8.64 -0.25
N CYS A 92 3.78 -8.57 -1.57
CA CYS A 92 2.88 -7.72 -2.35
C CYS A 92 1.50 -8.34 -2.35
N VAL A 93 0.50 -7.57 -1.92
CA VAL A 93 -0.91 -7.99 -1.95
C VAL A 93 -1.78 -6.86 -2.45
N PRO A 94 -2.93 -7.19 -3.08
CA PRO A 94 -3.91 -6.20 -3.45
C PRO A 94 -4.31 -5.35 -2.23
N ALA A 95 -4.26 -4.03 -2.40
CA ALA A 95 -4.69 -3.11 -1.37
C ALA A 95 -6.18 -3.33 -1.07
N VAL A 96 -6.54 -3.41 0.22
CA VAL A 96 -7.92 -3.32 0.63
C VAL A 96 -8.34 -1.87 0.49
N ARG A 97 -9.22 -1.59 -0.48
CA ARG A 97 -9.84 -0.29 -0.62
C ARG A 97 -10.97 -0.20 0.41
N GLU A 98 -10.98 0.87 1.19
CA GLU A 98 -12.13 1.17 2.03
C GLU A 98 -13.35 1.36 1.11
N LYS A 99 -14.50 0.78 1.48
CA LYS A 99 -15.68 0.91 0.64
C LYS A 99 -16.14 2.36 0.66
N SER A 100 -16.51 2.87 -0.51
CA SER A 100 -16.96 4.25 -0.69
C SER A 100 -18.24 4.54 0.11
N GLY A 101 -18.36 5.78 0.59
CA GLY A 101 -19.49 6.28 1.38
C GLY A 101 -19.28 6.20 2.89
N VAL A 102 -20.20 6.81 3.66
CA VAL A 102 -20.02 7.01 5.11
C VAL A 102 -21.03 6.16 5.90
N CYS A 103 -20.67 5.75 7.11
CA CYS A 103 -21.61 5.08 8.00
C CYS A 103 -22.74 6.05 8.41
N PRO A 104 -24.02 5.60 8.37
CA PRO A 104 -25.12 6.42 8.86
C PRO A 104 -24.95 6.73 10.36
N THR A 105 -25.32 7.95 10.76
CA THR A 105 -25.18 8.42 12.14
C THR A 105 -26.16 7.67 13.06
N VAL A 106 -25.63 7.06 14.12
CA VAL A 106 -26.44 6.44 15.17
C VAL A 106 -26.81 7.49 16.20
N LYS A 107 -28.12 7.66 16.47
CA LYS A 107 -28.62 8.65 17.43
C LYS A 107 -28.66 8.15 18.87
N PHE A 108 -28.65 6.84 19.09
CA PHE A 108 -28.76 6.23 20.41
C PHE A 108 -27.89 4.97 20.49
N THR A 109 -27.08 4.87 21.53
CA THR A 109 -26.28 3.69 21.86
C THR A 109 -26.86 3.00 23.08
N CYS A 110 -27.02 1.68 23.03
CA CYS A 110 -27.48 0.89 24.16
C CYS A 110 -26.48 0.99 25.33
N MET A 111 -27.01 1.14 26.55
CA MET A 111 -26.20 1.16 27.78
C MET A 111 -25.95 -0.25 28.36
N MET A 112 -26.56 -1.28 27.78
CA MET A 112 -26.43 -2.68 28.20
C MET A 112 -25.26 -3.36 27.50
N ILE A 113 -24.86 -4.54 27.98
CA ILE A 113 -23.75 -5.35 27.45
C ILE A 113 -23.80 -5.35 25.90
N PRO A 114 -22.71 -4.94 25.23
CA PRO A 114 -22.70 -4.83 23.77
C PRO A 114 -23.00 -6.20 23.15
N LEU A 115 -23.97 -6.23 22.24
CA LEU A 115 -24.24 -7.39 21.39
C LEU A 115 -22.96 -7.78 20.62
N PRO A 116 -22.76 -9.09 20.35
CA PRO A 116 -21.62 -9.55 19.57
C PRO A 116 -21.56 -8.84 18.22
N ARG A 117 -20.35 -8.42 17.84
CA ARG A 117 -20.09 -7.74 16.57
C ARG A 117 -20.30 -8.73 15.43
N THR A 118 -21.17 -8.41 14.49
CA THR A 118 -21.40 -9.22 13.29
C THR A 118 -20.38 -8.94 12.17
N CYS A 119 -19.69 -7.81 12.25
CA CYS A 119 -18.60 -7.43 11.36
C CYS A 119 -17.54 -6.64 12.14
N HIS A 120 -16.30 -6.64 11.63
CA HIS A 120 -15.19 -5.81 12.13
C HIS A 120 -14.71 -4.81 11.09
N HIS A 121 -14.83 -5.15 9.81
CA HIS A 121 -14.38 -4.34 8.68
C HIS A 121 -15.40 -4.35 7.54
N ASP A 122 -15.36 -3.31 6.70
CA ASP A 122 -16.18 -3.23 5.48
C ASP A 122 -16.02 -4.45 4.57
N THR A 123 -14.85 -5.09 4.61
CA THR A 123 -14.55 -6.32 3.87
C THR A 123 -15.36 -7.52 4.34
N ASP A 124 -15.84 -7.51 5.57
CA ASP A 124 -16.66 -8.59 6.12
C ASP A 124 -18.10 -8.50 5.59
N CYS A 125 -18.46 -7.34 5.03
CA CYS A 125 -19.77 -7.05 4.48
C CYS A 125 -19.79 -7.32 2.96
N VAL A 126 -20.93 -7.77 2.44
CA VAL A 126 -21.07 -8.10 1.01
C VAL A 126 -21.34 -6.85 0.18
N GLY A 127 -20.84 -6.81 -1.06
CA GLY A 127 -21.13 -5.74 -2.02
C GLY A 127 -20.57 -4.39 -1.56
N VAL A 128 -21.42 -3.35 -1.54
CA VAL A 128 -21.05 -1.98 -1.15
C VAL A 128 -21.26 -1.68 0.34
N GLN A 129 -21.79 -2.64 1.11
CA GLN A 129 -22.11 -2.43 2.52
C GLN A 129 -20.86 -2.21 3.36
N LYS A 130 -20.92 -1.26 4.30
CA LYS A 130 -19.86 -0.95 5.26
C LYS A 130 -20.18 -1.55 6.63
N CYS A 131 -19.14 -1.85 7.40
CA CYS A 131 -19.28 -2.30 8.78
C CYS A 131 -19.40 -1.09 9.69
N CYS A 132 -20.62 -0.81 10.15
CA CYS A 132 -20.93 0.38 10.91
C CYS A 132 -21.39 0.05 12.31
N GLN A 133 -21.15 0.99 13.24
CA GLN A 133 -21.75 0.93 14.56
C GLN A 133 -23.26 1.12 14.41
N HIS A 134 -24.04 0.29 15.10
CA HIS A 134 -25.48 0.42 15.25
C HIS A 134 -25.80 0.87 16.69
N SER A 135 -27.08 0.94 17.05
CA SER A 135 -27.50 1.22 18.42
C SER A 135 -26.93 0.22 19.42
N CYS A 136 -26.79 -1.05 19.05
CA CYS A 136 -26.03 -2.01 19.83
C CYS A 136 -25.19 -2.92 18.93
N GLY A 137 -23.86 -2.80 19.01
CA GLY A 137 -22.94 -3.62 18.22
C GLY A 137 -22.59 -3.04 16.85
N PHE A 138 -22.06 -3.90 15.99
CA PHE A 138 -21.56 -3.56 14.64
C PHE A 138 -22.25 -4.46 13.62
N GLY A 139 -22.74 -3.85 12.53
CA GLY A 139 -23.49 -4.51 11.47
C GLY A 139 -23.15 -3.97 10.08
N CYS A 140 -23.42 -4.80 9.07
CA CYS A 140 -23.28 -4.42 7.67
C CYS A 140 -24.47 -3.58 7.22
N THR A 141 -24.21 -2.33 6.84
CA THR A 141 -25.25 -1.40 6.37
C THR A 141 -24.84 -0.73 5.07
N ALA A 142 -25.82 -0.28 4.30
CA ALA A 142 -25.55 0.51 3.11
C ALA A 142 -24.95 1.87 3.54
N PRO A 143 -23.86 2.31 2.90
CA PRO A 143 -23.31 3.64 3.14
C PRO A 143 -24.30 4.73 2.72
N VAL A 144 -24.22 5.88 3.38
CA VAL A 144 -24.87 7.15 2.99
C VAL A 144 -23.92 8.06 2.24
#